data_AF-A0A9D8GUB4-F1
#
_entry.id   AF-A0A9D8GUB4-F1
#
_cell.length_a   1.000
_cell.length_b   1.000
_cell.length_c   1.000
_cell.angle_alpha   90.00
_cell.angle_beta   90.00
_cell.angle_gamma   90.00
#
_symmetry.space_group_name_H-M   'P 1'
#
loop_
_entity.id
_entity.type
_entity.pdbx_description
1 polymer ?
#
loop_
_entity_poly.entity_id
_entity_poly.type
_entity_poly.pdbx_seq_one_letter_code
_entity_poly.pdbx_strand_id
1 'polypeptide(L)'
;MGRLPRPLLLGLGAALVLFGIAVSQGWIRDPDLASADFIGTVEVGPDDARQYRAVPFEWATTDGSNRFSGRDTVHVRIDTSGELTLVCGWYRLGDGGQSLRAARWLSEAHLKVGDLRLRALLIAPVEKPPGDGLRAGCVRLAAGLRPAADAALALDGAAVREKP
;
A
#
# COMPACT_ATOMS: atom_id res chain seq x y z
N MET A 1 38.16 24.42 -4.15
CA MET A 1 37.25 23.39 -3.58
C MET A 1 37.65 23.13 -2.14
N GLY A 2 36.83 23.53 -1.17
CA GLY A 2 37.12 23.33 0.26
C GLY A 2 36.92 21.87 0.68
N ARG A 3 37.91 21.27 1.35
CA ARG A 3 37.77 19.96 1.99
C ARG A 3 36.94 20.10 3.27
N LEU A 4 35.89 19.29 3.39
CA LEU A 4 35.09 19.20 4.62
C LEU A 4 35.99 18.76 5.79
N PRO A 5 35.85 19.36 6.99
CA PRO A 5 36.62 18.96 8.16
C PRO A 5 36.30 17.51 8.55
N ARG A 6 37.35 16.74 8.85
CA ARG A 6 37.26 15.31 9.23
C ARG A 6 36.22 14.98 10.32
N PRO A 7 36.04 15.76 11.41
CA PRO A 7 34.99 15.50 12.39
C PRO A 7 33.58 15.65 11.82
N LEU A 8 33.37 16.54 10.84
CA LEU A 8 32.08 16.71 10.17
C LEU A 8 31.75 15.50 9.29
N LEU A 9 32.76 14.96 8.58
CA LEU A 9 32.59 13.71 7.81
C LEU A 9 32.26 12.52 8.71
N LEU A 10 32.91 12.41 9.87
CA LEU A 10 32.63 11.35 10.85
C LEU A 10 31.25 11.51 11.50
N GLY A 11 30.86 12.74 11.85
CA GLY A 11 29.53 13.05 12.37
C GLY A 11 28.42 12.73 11.39
N LEU A 12 28.62 13.05 10.10
CA LEU A 12 27.68 12.70 9.04
C LEU A 12 27.55 11.18 8.87
N GLY A 13 28.66 10.45 8.92
CA GLY A 13 28.67 8.99 8.87
C GLY A 13 27.90 8.36 10.03
N ALA A 14 28.14 8.83 11.26
CA ALA A 14 27.41 8.35 12.44
C ALA A 14 25.91 8.64 12.35
N ALA A 15 25.53 9.83 11.89
CA ALA A 15 24.14 10.20 11.69
C ALA A 15 23.44 9.32 10.63
N LEU A 16 24.12 8.99 9.53
CA LEU A 16 23.59 8.09 8.50
C LEU A 16 23.41 6.66 9.01
N VAL A 17 24.32 6.16 9.84
CA VAL A 17 24.19 4.83 10.46
C VAL A 17 23.00 4.80 11.43
N LEU A 18 22.87 5.80 12.29
CA LEU A 18 21.72 5.91 13.21
C LEU A 18 20.40 6.04 12.44
N PHE A 19 20.40 6.80 11.36
CA PHE A 19 19.24 6.91 10.48
C PHE A 19 18.88 5.54 9.85
N GLY A 20 19.86 4.80 9.34
CA GLY A 20 19.65 3.45 8.82
C GLY A 20 19.09 2.47 9.86
N ILE A 21 19.55 2.56 11.10
CA ILE A 21 19.03 1.76 12.22
C ILE A 21 17.59 2.18 12.57
N ALA A 22 17.30 3.47 12.66
CA ALA A 22 15.94 3.95 12.94
C ALA A 22 14.93 3.55 11.86
N VAL A 23 15.34 3.60 10.58
CA VAL A 23 14.53 3.13 9.45
C VAL A 23 14.30 1.62 9.53
N SER A 24 15.34 0.82 9.82
CA SER A 24 15.21 -0.65 9.89
C SER A 24 14.35 -1.13 11.05
N GLN A 25 14.37 -0.40 12.17
CA GLN A 25 13.52 -0.66 13.34
C GLN A 25 12.09 -0.10 13.19
N GLY A 26 11.78 0.55 12.06
CA GLY A 26 10.46 1.11 11.80
C GLY A 26 10.10 2.32 12.67
N TRP A 27 11.06 2.96 13.35
CA TRP A 27 10.83 4.11 14.24
C TRP A 27 10.36 5.38 13.50
N ILE A 28 10.47 5.40 12.17
CA ILE A 28 10.00 6.48 11.29
C ILE A 28 8.66 6.11 10.63
N ARG A 29 7.97 5.06 11.09
CA ARG A 29 6.61 4.74 10.64
C ARG A 29 5.60 5.63 11.38
N ASP A 30 4.53 5.99 10.69
CA ASP A 30 3.39 6.68 11.30
C ASP A 30 2.80 5.80 12.41
N PRO A 31 2.72 6.26 13.68
CA PRO A 31 2.22 5.45 14.78
C PRO A 31 0.75 5.06 14.62
N ASP A 32 -0.02 5.78 13.80
CA ASP A 32 -1.42 5.43 13.51
C ASP A 32 -1.53 4.29 12.48
N LEU A 33 -0.46 3.96 11.77
CA LEU A 33 -0.41 2.86 10.80
C LEU A 33 0.08 1.56 11.47
N ALA A 34 -0.70 0.50 11.30
CA ALA A 34 -0.27 -0.84 11.67
C ALA A 34 1.00 -1.21 10.89
N SER A 35 1.96 -1.80 11.63
CA SER A 35 3.22 -2.25 11.06
C SER A 35 2.95 -3.38 10.07
N ALA A 36 3.15 -3.09 8.78
CA ALA A 36 2.98 -4.02 7.68
C ALA A 36 4.21 -3.96 6.77
N ASP A 37 4.68 -5.13 6.34
CA ASP A 37 5.82 -5.27 5.44
C ASP A 37 5.33 -5.76 4.08
N PHE A 38 5.69 -5.07 3.01
CA PHE A 38 5.40 -5.51 1.64
C PHE A 38 6.24 -6.74 1.31
N ILE A 39 5.59 -7.83 0.90
CA ILE A 39 6.25 -9.12 0.64
C ILE A 39 6.30 -9.50 -0.85
N GLY A 40 5.69 -8.68 -1.72
CA GLY A 40 5.69 -8.91 -3.16
C GLY A 40 4.29 -9.14 -3.74
N THR A 41 4.24 -9.73 -4.93
CA THR A 41 3.00 -9.98 -5.67
C THR A 41 2.72 -11.46 -5.84
N VAL A 42 1.48 -11.88 -5.62
CA VAL A 42 1.01 -13.27 -5.73
C VAL A 42 0.06 -13.38 -6.91
N GLU A 43 0.16 -14.46 -7.68
CA GLU A 43 -0.78 -14.73 -8.77
C GLU A 43 -2.16 -15.08 -8.22
N VAL A 44 -3.21 -14.50 -8.82
CA VAL A 44 -4.60 -14.73 -8.41
C VAL A 44 -5.26 -15.63 -9.44
N GLY A 45 -5.46 -16.88 -9.06
CA GLY A 45 -6.24 -17.85 -9.82
C GLY A 45 -7.74 -17.50 -9.86
N PRO A 46 -8.51 -18.13 -10.76
CA PRO A 46 -9.94 -17.87 -10.91
C PRO A 46 -10.75 -18.28 -9.67
N ASP A 47 -10.34 -19.34 -8.97
CA ASP A 47 -10.99 -19.77 -7.73
C ASP A 47 -10.60 -18.88 -6.53
N ASP A 48 -9.33 -18.45 -6.47
CA ASP A 48 -8.84 -17.54 -5.44
C ASP A 48 -9.52 -16.17 -5.51
N ALA A 49 -9.90 -15.72 -6.71
CA ALA A 49 -10.59 -14.46 -6.92
C ALA A 49 -11.88 -14.35 -6.10
N ARG A 50 -12.55 -15.47 -5.81
CA ARG A 50 -13.79 -15.50 -5.00
C ARG A 50 -13.56 -15.13 -3.54
N GLN A 51 -12.33 -15.24 -3.07
CA GLN A 51 -11.93 -14.86 -1.70
C GLN A 51 -11.67 -13.35 -1.59
N TYR A 52 -11.59 -12.62 -2.71
CA TYR A 52 -11.42 -11.16 -2.71
C TYR A 52 -12.78 -10.47 -2.65
N ARG A 53 -12.92 -9.53 -1.72
CA ARG A 53 -14.10 -8.66 -1.62
C ARG A 53 -13.92 -7.42 -2.46
N ALA A 54 -14.97 -7.06 -3.20
CA ALA A 54 -15.06 -5.78 -3.91
C ALA A 54 -15.29 -4.65 -2.90
N VAL A 55 -14.40 -3.66 -2.89
CA VAL A 55 -14.44 -2.48 -2.03
C VAL A 55 -14.54 -1.26 -2.94
N PRO A 56 -15.70 -0.59 -2.99
CA PRO A 56 -15.84 0.65 -3.74
C PRO A 56 -15.06 1.76 -3.06
N PHE A 57 -14.52 2.68 -3.85
CA PHE A 57 -13.83 3.84 -3.32
C PHE A 57 -13.90 5.03 -4.24
N GLU A 58 -13.68 6.20 -3.63
CA GLU A 58 -13.55 7.46 -4.34
C GLU A 58 -12.11 7.91 -4.24
N TRP A 59 -11.54 8.29 -5.37
CA TRP A 59 -10.22 8.90 -5.41
C TRP A 59 -10.36 10.30 -5.99
N ALA A 60 -9.48 11.17 -5.55
CA ALA A 60 -9.22 12.41 -6.25
C ALA A 60 -7.74 12.73 -6.18
N THR A 61 -7.24 13.30 -7.28
CA THR A 61 -5.88 13.74 -7.45
C THR A 61 -5.88 15.13 -8.09
N THR A 62 -4.77 15.84 -7.94
CA THR A 62 -4.58 17.19 -8.47
C THR A 62 -3.25 17.27 -9.18
N ASP A 63 -3.28 17.58 -10.47
CA ASP A 63 -2.11 17.72 -11.32
C ASP A 63 -2.03 19.19 -11.79
N GLY A 64 -1.22 19.98 -11.10
CA GLY A 64 -1.17 21.44 -11.27
C GLY A 64 -2.52 22.11 -10.97
N SER A 65 -3.14 22.74 -11.98
CA SER A 65 -4.46 23.36 -11.88
C SER A 65 -5.63 22.40 -12.15
N ASN A 66 -5.36 21.19 -12.63
CA ASN A 66 -6.41 20.23 -12.96
C ASN A 66 -6.72 19.34 -11.77
N ARG A 67 -8.01 19.16 -11.49
CA ARG A 67 -8.50 18.22 -10.48
C ARG A 67 -9.18 17.05 -11.18
N PHE A 68 -8.75 15.85 -10.84
CA PHE A 68 -9.34 14.61 -11.30
C PHE A 68 -9.97 13.90 -10.11
N SER A 69 -11.14 13.31 -10.32
CA SER A 69 -11.82 12.51 -9.32
C SER A 69 -12.60 11.40 -10.00
N GLY A 70 -12.70 10.26 -9.35
CA GLY A 70 -13.41 9.10 -9.87
C GLY A 70 -13.89 8.20 -8.75
N ARG A 71 -14.75 7.25 -9.12
CA ARG A 71 -15.16 6.16 -8.27
C ARG A 71 -14.77 4.86 -8.94
N ASP A 72 -14.12 4.00 -8.18
CA ASP A 72 -13.54 2.75 -8.67
C ASP A 72 -13.78 1.64 -7.65
N THR A 73 -13.42 0.42 -8.00
CA THR A 73 -13.57 -0.75 -7.12
C THR A 73 -12.25 -1.52 -7.04
N VAL A 74 -11.74 -1.71 -5.82
CA VAL A 74 -10.58 -2.55 -5.54
C VAL A 74 -11.05 -3.90 -5.02
N HIS A 75 -10.28 -4.94 -5.29
CA HIS A 75 -10.51 -6.28 -4.75
C HIS A 75 -9.48 -6.57 -3.68
N VAL A 76 -9.91 -6.89 -2.46
CA VAL A 76 -9.02 -7.11 -1.31
C VAL A 76 -9.37 -8.40 -0.58
N ARG A 77 -8.36 -9.13 -0.15
CA ARG A 77 -8.46 -10.36 0.65
C ARG A 77 -7.61 -10.24 1.91
N ILE A 78 -8.16 -10.70 3.03
CA ILE A 78 -7.45 -10.89 4.29
C ILE A 78 -7.33 -12.40 4.50
N ASP A 79 -6.11 -12.88 4.66
CA ASP A 79 -5.81 -14.26 4.96
C ASP A 79 -5.17 -14.36 6.36
N THR A 80 -5.89 -14.99 7.28
CA THR A 80 -5.45 -15.22 8.66
C THR A 80 -5.12 -16.69 8.93
N SER A 81 -5.09 -17.54 7.90
CA SER A 81 -4.89 -19.00 8.06
C SER A 81 -3.46 -19.37 8.42
N GLY A 82 -2.49 -18.54 8.00
CA GLY A 82 -1.07 -18.75 8.26
C GLY A 82 -0.61 -18.31 9.64
N GLU A 83 0.70 -18.49 9.90
CA GLU A 83 1.36 -17.99 11.11
C GLU A 83 1.26 -16.46 11.23
N LEU A 84 1.39 -15.78 10.08
CA LEU A 84 1.30 -14.34 9.92
C LEU A 84 0.12 -13.98 9.03
N THR A 85 -0.60 -12.90 9.39
CA THR A 85 -1.72 -12.42 8.60
C THR A 85 -1.22 -11.73 7.33
N LEU A 86 -1.79 -12.13 6.20
CA LEU A 86 -1.56 -11.52 4.91
C LEU A 86 -2.77 -10.70 4.50
N VAL A 87 -2.51 -9.53 3.96
CA VAL A 87 -3.53 -8.73 3.26
C VAL A 87 -3.05 -8.60 1.83
N CYS A 88 -3.89 -8.94 0.87
CA CYS A 88 -3.59 -8.86 -0.56
C CYS A 88 -4.64 -8.03 -1.28
N GLY A 89 -4.23 -7.22 -2.25
CA GLY A 89 -5.12 -6.36 -3.01
C GLY A 89 -4.80 -6.35 -4.51
N TRP A 90 -5.79 -6.03 -5.33
CA TRP A 90 -5.58 -5.73 -6.74
C TRP A 90 -6.67 -4.78 -7.24
N TYR A 91 -6.34 -4.02 -8.28
CA TYR A 91 -7.24 -3.10 -8.94
C TYR A 91 -7.17 -3.32 -10.46
N ARG A 92 -8.34 -3.45 -11.08
CA ARG A 92 -8.42 -3.61 -12.53
C ARG A 92 -8.27 -2.25 -13.20
N LEU A 93 -7.27 -2.11 -14.06
CA LEU A 93 -7.18 -0.97 -14.96
C LEU A 93 -8.36 -1.02 -15.92
N GLY A 94 -9.23 -0.02 -15.84
CA GLY A 94 -10.22 0.23 -16.88
C GLY A 94 -9.60 0.89 -18.10
N ASP A 95 -10.33 0.88 -19.22
CA ASP A 95 -9.95 1.49 -20.49
C ASP A 95 -9.93 3.04 -20.38
N GLY A 96 -8.84 3.60 -19.85
CA GLY A 96 -8.66 5.04 -19.75
C GLY A 96 -7.52 5.45 -18.80
N GLY A 97 -6.84 6.55 -19.11
CA GLY A 97 -5.73 7.08 -18.31
C GLY A 97 -6.11 7.50 -16.87
N GLN A 98 -7.41 7.56 -16.55
CA GLN A 98 -7.91 7.79 -15.20
C GLN A 98 -7.56 6.64 -14.24
N SER A 99 -7.55 5.40 -14.75
CA SER A 99 -7.23 4.19 -13.98
C SER A 99 -5.78 4.17 -13.48
N LEU A 100 -4.86 4.79 -14.23
CA LEU A 100 -3.44 4.93 -13.83
C LEU A 100 -3.28 5.95 -12.70
N ARG A 101 -4.01 7.07 -12.76
CA ARG A 101 -4.04 8.06 -11.67
C ARG A 101 -4.69 7.48 -10.41
N ALA A 102 -5.77 6.72 -10.57
CA ALA A 102 -6.40 5.95 -9.50
C ALA A 102 -5.43 4.95 -8.86
N ALA A 103 -4.68 4.19 -9.67
CA ALA A 103 -3.68 3.24 -9.19
C ALA A 103 -2.55 3.90 -8.39
N ARG A 104 -2.10 5.09 -8.81
CA ARG A 104 -1.11 5.86 -8.04
C ARG A 104 -1.68 6.33 -6.70
N TRP A 105 -2.89 6.90 -6.68
CA TRP A 105 -3.59 7.26 -5.44
C TRP A 105 -3.69 6.05 -4.50
N LEU A 106 -4.09 4.91 -5.05
CA LEU A 106 -4.24 3.65 -4.35
C LEU A 106 -2.92 3.13 -3.75
N SER A 107 -1.78 3.34 -4.40
CA SER A 107 -0.46 2.97 -3.85
C SER A 107 -0.07 3.74 -2.59
N GLU A 108 -0.67 4.92 -2.40
CA GLU A 108 -0.45 5.79 -1.24
C GLU A 108 -1.62 5.77 -0.26
N ALA A 109 -2.77 5.24 -0.67
CA ALA A 109 -3.99 5.22 0.12
C ALA A 109 -3.82 4.40 1.40
N HIS A 110 -4.52 4.81 2.46
CA HIS A 110 -4.61 4.01 3.67
C HIS A 110 -5.82 3.08 3.54
N LEU A 111 -5.71 1.87 4.05
CA LEU A 111 -6.79 0.88 4.09
C LEU A 111 -7.10 0.62 5.56
N LYS A 112 -8.33 0.86 5.95
CA LYS A 112 -8.86 0.43 7.24
C LYS A 112 -9.32 -1.02 7.14
N VAL A 113 -8.77 -1.85 8.00
CA VAL A 113 -9.06 -3.28 8.15
C VAL A 113 -9.52 -3.52 9.59
N GLY A 114 -10.83 -3.51 9.81
CA GLY A 114 -11.40 -3.43 11.16
C GLY A 114 -10.93 -2.13 11.83
N ASP A 115 -10.16 -2.24 12.91
CA ASP A 115 -9.59 -1.09 13.62
C ASP A 115 -8.16 -0.75 13.19
N LEU A 116 -7.56 -1.56 12.31
CA LEU A 116 -6.18 -1.37 11.85
C LEU A 116 -6.16 -0.47 10.62
N ARG A 117 -5.22 0.47 10.57
CA ARG A 117 -4.92 1.26 9.37
C ARG A 117 -3.66 0.73 8.72
N LEU A 118 -3.72 0.38 7.45
CA LEU A 118 -2.60 -0.14 6.69
C LEU A 118 -2.27 0.81 5.53
N ARG A 119 -1.01 0.91 5.15
CA ARG A 119 -0.65 1.64 3.92
C ARG A 119 -0.70 0.70 2.73
N ALA A 120 -1.47 1.07 1.71
CA ALA A 120 -1.78 0.21 0.58
C ALA A 120 -0.68 0.23 -0.50
N LEU A 121 0.49 -0.31 -0.19
CA LEU A 121 1.40 -0.85 -1.24
C LEU A 121 0.85 -2.12 -1.91
N LEU A 122 -0.41 -2.43 -1.63
CA LEU A 122 -1.13 -3.65 -1.95
C LEU A 122 -1.54 -3.74 -3.43
N ILE A 123 -1.38 -2.68 -4.22
CA ILE A 123 -2.17 -2.51 -5.45
C ILE A 123 -1.25 -2.51 -6.67
N ALA A 124 -1.17 -3.66 -7.34
CA ALA A 124 -0.62 -3.77 -8.69
C ALA A 124 -1.74 -3.46 -9.69
N PRO A 125 -1.62 -2.39 -10.52
CA PRO A 125 -2.57 -2.13 -11.58
C PRO A 125 -2.49 -3.25 -12.62
N VAL A 126 -3.63 -3.89 -12.91
CA VAL A 126 -3.69 -5.04 -13.82
C VAL A 126 -4.77 -4.84 -14.88
N GLU A 127 -4.45 -5.07 -16.14
CA GLU A 127 -5.42 -5.04 -17.24
C GLU A 127 -6.20 -6.36 -17.34
N LYS A 128 -5.60 -7.44 -16.82
CA LYS A 128 -6.04 -8.81 -17.01
C LYS A 128 -7.05 -9.28 -15.96
N PRO A 129 -8.01 -10.16 -16.33
CA PRO A 129 -8.91 -10.78 -15.36
C PRO A 129 -8.21 -11.84 -14.49
N PRO A 130 -8.80 -12.23 -13.35
CA PRO A 130 -8.28 -13.34 -12.55
C PRO A 130 -8.13 -14.63 -13.37
N GLY A 131 -7.04 -15.36 -13.16
CA GLY A 131 -6.70 -16.57 -13.92
C GLY A 131 -5.96 -16.35 -15.25
N ASP A 132 -5.77 -15.11 -15.70
CA ASP A 132 -4.92 -14.76 -16.85
C ASP A 132 -3.61 -14.09 -16.38
N GLY A 133 -2.94 -14.66 -15.38
CA GLY A 133 -1.71 -14.09 -14.82
C GLY A 133 -1.91 -12.78 -14.04
N LEU A 134 -3.12 -12.55 -13.51
CA LEU A 134 -3.39 -11.45 -12.58
C LEU A 134 -2.49 -11.58 -11.36
N ARG A 135 -1.84 -10.49 -10.94
CA ARG A 135 -1.03 -10.47 -9.71
C ARG A 135 -1.55 -9.45 -8.72
N ALA A 136 -1.80 -9.89 -7.48
CA ALA A 136 -2.16 -9.05 -6.36
C ALA A 136 -0.93 -8.65 -5.55
N GLY A 137 -0.86 -7.40 -5.08
CA GLY A 137 0.17 -6.98 -4.13
C GLY A 137 -0.21 -7.43 -2.73
N CYS A 138 0.75 -7.99 -1.99
CA CYS A 138 0.52 -8.52 -0.66
C CYS A 138 1.44 -7.85 0.37
N VAL A 139 0.86 -7.58 1.53
CA VAL A 139 1.58 -7.14 2.72
C VAL A 139 1.35 -8.14 3.85
N ARG A 140 2.35 -8.24 4.70
CA ARG A 140 2.35 -9.08 5.89
C ARG A 140 2.22 -8.20 7.11
N LEU A 141 1.26 -8.50 7.98
CA LEU A 141 1.09 -7.78 9.23
C LEU A 141 2.08 -8.28 10.28
N ALA A 142 2.47 -7.39 11.19
CA ALA A 142 3.28 -7.74 12.35
C ALA A 142 2.60 -8.83 13.20
N ALA A 143 3.42 -9.65 13.88
CA ALA A 143 2.95 -10.73 14.72
C ALA A 143 1.95 -10.23 15.78
N GLY A 144 0.83 -10.93 15.95
CA GLY A 144 -0.25 -10.57 16.87
C GLY A 144 -1.34 -9.68 16.28
N LEU A 145 -1.12 -9.03 15.14
CA LEU A 145 -2.18 -8.33 14.40
C LEU A 145 -2.99 -9.31 13.56
N ARG A 146 -4.17 -9.69 14.07
CA ARG A 146 -5.09 -10.61 13.40
C ARG A 146 -6.48 -9.99 13.29
N PRO A 147 -6.73 -9.10 12.32
CA PRO A 147 -8.08 -8.68 12.01
C PRO A 147 -8.92 -9.89 11.62
N ALA A 148 -10.22 -9.85 11.90
CA ALA A 148 -11.13 -10.90 11.46
C ALA A 148 -11.05 -11.08 9.92
N ALA A 149 -11.18 -12.31 9.43
CA ALA A 149 -11.15 -12.56 7.98
C ALA A 149 -12.24 -11.78 7.24
N ASP A 150 -13.38 -11.56 7.90
CA ASP A 150 -14.53 -10.76 7.45
C ASP A 150 -14.50 -9.30 7.94
N ALA A 151 -13.40 -8.86 8.56
CA ALA A 151 -13.27 -7.50 9.08
C ALA A 151 -13.65 -6.46 8.02
N ALA A 152 -14.38 -5.43 8.45
CA ALA A 152 -14.79 -4.36 7.56
C ALA A 152 -13.56 -3.76 6.86
N LEU A 153 -13.60 -3.77 5.53
CA LEU A 153 -12.59 -3.16 4.69
C LEU A 153 -13.15 -1.84 4.17
N ALA A 154 -12.50 -0.76 4.52
CA ALA A 154 -12.81 0.56 4.01
C ALA A 154 -11.51 1.23 3.62
N LEU A 155 -11.52 2.00 2.54
CA LEU A 155 -10.42 2.91 2.30
C LEU A 155 -10.46 4.02 3.35
N ASP A 156 -9.29 4.31 3.89
CA ASP A 156 -9.07 5.33 4.90
C ASP A 156 -8.23 6.44 4.28
N GLY A 157 -8.62 7.68 4.54
CA GLY A 157 -7.92 8.85 4.05
C GLY A 157 -8.68 9.65 3.01
N ALA A 158 -8.27 10.92 2.92
CA ALA A 158 -8.76 11.86 1.93
C ALA A 158 -8.04 11.69 0.58
N ALA A 159 -8.57 12.33 -0.46
CA ALA A 159 -7.90 12.53 -1.75
C ALA A 159 -6.40 12.84 -1.59
N VAL A 160 -5.54 12.02 -2.22
CA VAL A 160 -4.08 12.17 -2.15
C VAL A 160 -3.75 13.27 -3.15
N ARG A 161 -3.10 14.33 -2.68
CA ARG A 161 -2.54 15.34 -3.57
C ARG A 161 -1.33 14.74 -4.26
N GLU A 162 -1.38 14.62 -5.59
CA GLU A 162 -0.17 14.50 -6.40
C GLU A 162 0.72 15.71 -6.06
N LYS A 163 1.81 15.46 -5.34
CA LYS A 163 2.84 16.47 -5.14
C LYS A 163 3.58 16.61 -6.48
N PRO A 164 3.80 17.84 -6.98
CA PRO A 164 4.42 18.09 -8.28
C PRO A 164 5.83 17.49 -8.39
#